data_AF-A0A812V3B3-F1
#
_entry.id   AF-A0A812V3B3-F1
#
_cell.length_a   1.000
_cell.length_b   1.000
_cell.length_c   1.000
_cell.angle_alpha   90.00
_cell.angle_beta   90.00
_cell.angle_gamma   90.00
#
_symmetry.space_group_name_H-M   'P 1'
#
loop_
_entity.id
_entity.type
_entity.pdbx_description
1 polymer ?
#
loop_
_entity_poly.entity_id
_entity_poly.type
_entity_poly.pdbx_seq_one_letter_code
_entity_poly.pdbx_strand_id
1 'polypeptide(L)'
;MLAPWREFAGRAQLPCLLLFLVAWACRGAKFEDEEKVREALAALEAEDSAPGHTRRHFQHLRQLQKELEKLEEDQSDNDSSLPEATEAPAGSTDARRHWLFGPQDDDNASCAEENTSSLLSNLSNMTLMRSLVRRFFVTEDTPSREAAALEKLLKKRHRYISEKMETDLSVVQHFSVPSVLPAWPSSEKQVAFLFLTVDGLDFEDVWDRFFADVGAYGAYSIYVHRASSKEAGGRRFAEGFGGWSRSWSKATTPLSRWGAVEIPQVENRWCALFGVEVALLHAALQDARNQQFVFLSHNTIPLKSFDYVYKQLVVNSPSTSKFCFAEPAFHKMATSETIRNELRRQCVFRDFYRSLSPRILKHHQWVVLKREHAEIVIQRATEALVLWKETWQYAAPDLLNMGEGCSDESVPGTALLLDLEKTERSTGNTWVDLSRLGVEQQCLTYVLWRHCFTDSRLDHSENIAKDLDIVMKHGKFRMLTDREFNFFKSALKRELNGYPAVFDTLSIEYLWKLVQEGFMFARKFVKELRVTVGNGNFPLAEVLPALWDLIDDFNASQRIWTRLSTEGKPRRV
;
A
#
# COMPACT_ATOMS: atom_id res chain seq x y z
N MET A 1 -43.61 21.88 19.68
CA MET A 1 -44.21 20.78 18.92
C MET A 1 -43.26 19.60 19.00
N LEU A 2 -43.73 18.43 19.41
CA LEU A 2 -42.91 17.24 19.73
C LEU A 2 -43.14 16.12 18.71
N ALA A 3 -42.15 15.23 18.61
CA ALA A 3 -42.13 13.97 17.83
C ALA A 3 -42.06 14.12 16.28
N PRO A 4 -41.42 13.18 15.55
CA PRO A 4 -41.02 11.83 15.98
C PRO A 4 -39.51 11.55 16.00
N TRP A 5 -39.00 11.07 17.14
CA TRP A 5 -37.71 10.39 17.28
C TRP A 5 -37.83 9.00 17.94
N ARG A 6 -39.06 8.48 18.10
CA ARG A 6 -39.34 7.23 18.82
C ARG A 6 -39.06 5.93 18.05
N GLU A 7 -38.68 5.98 16.77
CA GLU A 7 -38.41 4.78 15.98
C GLU A 7 -36.94 4.33 15.95
N PHE A 8 -35.99 5.18 16.38
CA PHE A 8 -34.55 4.83 16.31
C PHE A 8 -34.03 4.02 17.51
N ALA A 9 -34.75 4.03 18.64
CA ALA A 9 -34.32 3.37 19.87
C ALA A 9 -34.42 1.83 19.82
N GLY A 10 -35.26 1.26 18.93
CA GLY A 10 -35.54 -0.18 18.89
C GLY A 10 -34.51 -1.07 18.17
N ARG A 11 -33.37 -0.53 17.69
CA ARG A 11 -32.40 -1.29 16.88
C ARG A 11 -30.91 -1.06 17.16
N ALA A 12 -30.55 -0.28 18.19
CA ALA A 12 -29.15 -0.11 18.57
C ALA A 12 -28.64 -1.36 19.33
N GLN A 13 -27.91 -2.24 18.64
CA GLN A 13 -27.27 -3.38 19.30
C GLN A 13 -26.11 -2.91 20.20
N LEU A 14 -25.98 -3.56 21.38
CA LEU A 14 -25.01 -3.27 22.45
C LEU A 14 -23.57 -2.89 22.02
N PRO A 15 -22.96 -3.50 20.97
CA PRO A 15 -21.61 -3.14 20.55
C PRO A 15 -21.44 -1.68 20.10
N CYS A 16 -22.49 -1.07 19.52
CA CYS A 16 -22.44 0.32 19.08
C CYS A 16 -22.38 1.30 20.26
N LEU A 17 -23.07 0.99 21.37
CA LEU A 17 -22.99 1.79 22.60
C LEU A 17 -21.60 1.69 23.24
N LEU A 18 -20.99 0.51 23.26
CA LEU A 18 -19.63 0.30 23.77
C LEU A 18 -18.58 1.06 22.94
N LEU A 19 -18.69 1.06 21.61
CA LEU A 19 -17.82 1.86 20.74
C LEU A 19 -18.04 3.36 20.95
N PHE A 20 -19.28 3.81 21.19
CA PHE A 20 -19.57 5.20 21.55
C PHE A 20 -18.95 5.57 22.90
N LEU A 21 -19.08 4.73 23.93
CA LEU A 21 -18.53 4.97 25.27
C LEU A 21 -16.99 4.95 25.28
N VAL A 22 -16.34 4.11 24.47
CA VAL A 22 -14.88 4.13 24.29
C VAL A 22 -14.43 5.38 23.52
N ALA A 23 -15.15 5.79 22.46
CA ALA A 23 -14.86 7.03 21.75
C ALA A 23 -15.12 8.29 22.61
N TRP A 24 -16.08 8.22 23.53
CA TRP A 24 -16.42 9.23 24.53
C TRP A 24 -15.35 9.33 25.61
N ALA A 25 -14.89 8.20 26.16
CA ALA A 25 -13.76 8.16 27.12
C ALA A 25 -12.43 8.64 26.49
N CYS A 26 -12.21 8.41 25.19
CA CYS A 26 -11.01 8.88 24.48
C CYS A 26 -11.06 10.36 24.02
N ARG A 27 -12.17 11.07 24.23
CA ARG A 27 -12.27 12.52 24.00
C ARG A 27 -12.56 13.23 25.32
N GLY A 28 -11.51 13.78 25.95
CA GLY A 28 -11.60 14.50 27.23
C GLY A 28 -12.40 15.81 27.17
N ALA A 29 -13.72 15.70 27.03
CA ALA A 29 -14.67 16.80 27.15
C ALA A 29 -15.23 16.83 28.58
N LYS A 30 -15.11 17.97 29.26
CA LYS A 30 -15.88 18.25 30.48
C LYS A 30 -17.35 18.45 30.10
N PHE A 31 -18.27 18.02 30.98
CA PHE A 31 -19.67 18.42 30.93
C PHE A 31 -20.13 18.85 32.32
N GLU A 32 -20.87 19.96 32.38
CA GLU A 32 -21.33 20.64 33.61
C GLU A 32 -22.78 20.24 33.98
N ASP A 33 -23.19 18.99 33.72
CA ASP A 33 -24.62 18.63 33.76
C ASP A 33 -24.85 17.14 34.10
N GLU A 34 -24.77 16.81 35.39
CA GLU A 34 -24.96 15.44 35.92
C GLU A 34 -26.40 14.91 35.73
N GLU A 35 -27.39 15.80 35.63
CA GLU A 35 -28.81 15.45 35.64
C GLU A 35 -29.18 14.58 34.41
N LYS A 36 -28.60 14.88 33.25
CA LYS A 36 -28.80 14.12 32.00
C LYS A 36 -28.18 12.72 32.03
N VAL A 37 -27.11 12.53 32.81
CA VAL A 37 -26.50 11.20 33.00
C VAL A 37 -27.41 10.34 33.89
N ARG A 38 -28.03 10.95 34.91
CA ARG A 38 -29.04 10.30 35.75
C ARG A 38 -30.29 9.90 34.96
N GLU A 39 -30.82 10.75 34.09
CA GLU A 39 -31.96 10.38 33.23
C GLU A 39 -31.64 9.19 32.30
N ALA A 40 -30.45 9.18 31.68
CA ALA A 40 -30.01 8.10 30.81
C ALA A 40 -29.82 6.76 31.55
N LEU A 41 -29.39 6.79 32.82
CA LEU A 41 -29.30 5.60 33.68
C LEU A 41 -30.68 5.11 34.15
N ALA A 42 -31.58 6.02 34.56
CA ALA A 42 -32.94 5.66 34.95
C ALA A 42 -33.73 5.03 33.78
N ALA A 43 -33.49 5.47 32.55
CA ALA A 43 -34.06 4.86 31.34
C ALA A 43 -33.54 3.44 31.06
N LEU A 44 -32.37 3.06 31.60
CA LEU A 44 -31.79 1.71 31.47
C LEU A 44 -32.24 0.75 32.60
N GLU A 45 -32.72 1.26 33.73
CA GLU A 45 -33.29 0.43 34.81
C GLU A 45 -34.72 -0.04 34.51
N ALA A 46 -35.43 0.67 33.62
CA ALA A 46 -36.85 0.45 33.34
C ALA A 46 -37.15 -0.56 32.21
N GLU A 47 -36.43 -1.69 32.13
CA GLU A 47 -36.77 -2.80 31.21
C GLU A 47 -36.52 -4.20 31.82
N ASP A 48 -37.40 -4.61 32.74
CA ASP A 48 -37.29 -5.84 33.56
C ASP A 48 -37.63 -7.14 32.78
N SER A 49 -37.23 -7.23 31.51
CA SER A 49 -37.60 -8.31 30.57
C SER A 49 -36.42 -8.99 29.84
N ALA A 50 -35.18 -8.74 30.28
CA ALA A 50 -33.97 -9.32 29.66
C ALA A 50 -33.62 -10.75 30.16
N PRO A 51 -33.17 -11.69 29.27
CA PRO A 51 -32.85 -13.07 29.66
C PRO A 51 -31.67 -13.23 30.65
N GLY A 52 -31.69 -14.33 31.41
CA GLY A 52 -30.91 -14.54 32.64
C GLY A 52 -29.38 -14.43 32.59
N HIS A 53 -28.74 -14.39 31.42
CA HIS A 53 -27.29 -14.16 31.31
C HIS A 53 -26.90 -12.69 31.60
N THR A 54 -27.77 -11.73 31.23
CA THR A 54 -27.54 -10.30 31.51
C THR A 54 -27.65 -10.01 33.01
N ARG A 55 -28.52 -10.74 33.72
CA ARG A 55 -28.74 -10.63 35.18
C ARG A 55 -27.46 -10.81 36.01
N ARG A 56 -26.51 -11.65 35.57
CA ARG A 56 -25.22 -11.85 36.27
C ARG A 56 -24.27 -10.65 36.14
N HIS A 57 -24.24 -9.98 34.98
CA HIS A 57 -23.44 -8.75 34.83
C HIS A 57 -24.03 -7.61 35.67
N PHE A 58 -25.36 -7.46 35.70
CA PHE A 58 -26.04 -6.47 36.55
C PHE A 58 -26.00 -6.78 38.05
N GLN A 59 -25.71 -8.01 38.46
CA GLN A 59 -25.35 -8.33 39.85
C GLN A 59 -23.94 -7.87 40.20
N HIS A 60 -22.98 -8.04 39.27
CA HIS A 60 -21.60 -7.59 39.46
C HIS A 60 -21.49 -6.06 39.51
N LEU A 61 -22.23 -5.33 38.67
CA LEU A 61 -22.30 -3.87 38.71
C LEU A 61 -22.96 -3.35 39.98
N ARG A 62 -24.03 -4.00 40.48
CA ARG A 62 -24.64 -3.65 41.77
C ARG A 62 -23.76 -3.97 42.98
N GLN A 63 -22.87 -4.97 42.87
CA GLN A 63 -21.86 -5.23 43.89
C GLN A 63 -20.82 -4.09 43.94
N LEU A 64 -20.33 -3.67 42.77
CA LEU A 64 -19.40 -2.54 42.64
C LEU A 64 -20.00 -1.21 43.12
N GLN A 65 -21.28 -0.94 42.81
CA GLN A 65 -21.97 0.24 43.28
C GLN A 65 -22.08 0.26 44.81
N LYS A 66 -22.43 -0.86 45.45
CA LYS A 66 -22.47 -0.96 46.92
C LYS A 66 -21.11 -0.83 47.58
N GLU A 67 -20.03 -1.22 46.92
CA GLU A 67 -18.67 -1.01 47.42
C GLU A 67 -18.23 0.45 47.25
N LEU A 68 -18.70 1.16 46.22
CA LEU A 68 -18.52 2.61 46.05
C LEU A 68 -19.30 3.43 47.08
N GLU A 69 -20.59 3.18 47.24
CA GLU A 69 -21.46 3.87 48.22
C GLU A 69 -20.90 3.71 49.65
N LYS A 70 -20.35 2.54 49.97
CA LYS A 70 -19.70 2.28 51.26
C LYS A 70 -18.36 2.99 51.44
N LEU A 71 -17.60 3.20 50.37
CA LEU A 71 -16.35 3.98 50.40
C LEU A 71 -16.60 5.49 50.50
N GLU A 72 -17.79 5.97 50.10
CA GLU A 72 -18.23 7.35 50.30
C GLU A 72 -18.70 7.58 51.75
N GLU A 73 -19.42 6.64 52.36
CA GLU A 73 -19.74 6.68 53.81
C GLU A 73 -18.46 6.61 54.69
N ASP A 74 -17.50 5.74 54.36
CA ASP A 74 -16.23 5.61 55.11
C ASP A 74 -15.31 6.86 54.95
N GLN A 75 -15.60 7.81 54.05
CA GLN A 75 -14.82 9.04 53.84
C GLN A 75 -15.40 10.31 54.50
N SER A 76 -16.66 10.30 54.97
CA SER A 76 -17.24 11.48 55.64
C SER A 76 -16.82 11.64 57.11
N ASP A 77 -16.26 10.60 57.73
CA ASP A 77 -16.06 10.51 59.19
C ASP A 77 -14.63 10.83 59.68
N ASN A 78 -13.69 11.21 58.81
CA ASN A 78 -12.26 11.25 59.16
C ASN A 78 -11.48 12.51 58.72
N ASP A 79 -12.10 13.69 58.83
CA ASP A 79 -11.40 14.98 58.67
C ASP A 79 -11.59 15.87 59.91
N SER A 80 -10.76 15.65 60.94
CA SER A 80 -10.54 16.65 61.99
C SER A 80 -9.15 16.53 62.65
N SER A 81 -8.53 17.69 62.88
CA SER A 81 -7.27 17.97 63.60
C SER A 81 -5.92 17.81 62.85
N LEU A 82 -5.27 18.96 62.65
CA LEU A 82 -3.85 19.17 62.35
C LEU A 82 -3.28 20.19 63.35
N PRO A 83 -2.04 20.04 63.83
CA PRO A 83 -1.27 21.12 64.45
C PRO A 83 0.02 21.51 63.68
N GLU A 84 0.51 22.72 63.93
CA GLU A 84 1.60 23.42 63.21
C GLU A 84 3.03 23.09 63.70
N ALA A 85 4.04 23.30 62.83
CA ALA A 85 5.46 23.59 63.14
C ALA A 85 6.19 24.03 61.82
N THR A 86 6.55 25.30 61.59
CA THR A 86 7.77 26.07 62.00
C THR A 86 9.08 25.79 61.22
N GLU A 87 9.95 26.81 61.13
CA GLU A 87 10.89 27.05 60.00
C GLU A 87 12.39 26.65 60.20
N ALA A 88 13.15 26.73 59.08
CA ALA A 88 14.57 27.17 58.97
C ALA A 88 15.73 26.12 59.15
N PRO A 89 16.99 26.39 58.71
CA PRO A 89 17.40 26.95 57.39
C PRO A 89 18.77 26.46 56.79
N ALA A 90 19.00 26.82 55.51
CA ALA A 90 20.24 27.32 54.86
C ALA A 90 21.56 26.50 54.70
N GLY A 91 22.22 26.75 53.53
CA GLY A 91 23.65 26.48 53.21
C GLY A 91 23.86 25.42 52.09
N SER A 92 24.76 25.56 51.11
CA SER A 92 25.72 26.63 50.75
C SER A 92 26.30 26.40 49.33
N THR A 93 26.64 27.49 48.60
CA THR A 93 27.71 27.60 47.55
C THR A 93 27.71 26.69 46.28
N ASP A 94 28.08 27.14 45.06
CA ASP A 94 28.40 28.49 44.55
C ASP A 94 28.27 28.62 43.00
N ALA A 95 28.32 29.87 42.52
CA ALA A 95 28.80 30.43 41.24
C ALA A 95 28.56 29.70 39.87
N ARG A 96 27.88 30.26 38.84
CA ARG A 96 27.87 31.60 38.16
C ARG A 96 28.95 31.74 37.04
N ARG A 97 28.76 32.41 35.88
CA ARG A 97 27.66 33.29 35.35
C ARG A 97 27.82 33.74 33.87
N HIS A 98 26.68 34.04 33.21
CA HIS A 98 26.36 35.10 32.19
C HIS A 98 27.28 35.27 30.92
N TRP A 99 26.97 36.01 29.85
CA TRP A 99 25.99 37.08 29.46
C TRP A 99 25.47 36.81 28.01
N LEU A 100 24.17 36.87 27.66
CA LEU A 100 23.26 38.02 27.41
C LEU A 100 23.39 38.71 26.03
N PHE A 101 22.37 38.60 25.15
CA PHE A 101 21.58 39.70 24.50
C PHE A 101 20.66 39.21 23.34
N GLY A 102 19.40 39.66 23.31
CA GLY A 102 18.53 39.78 22.10
C GLY A 102 18.60 41.21 21.51
N PRO A 103 17.74 41.69 20.59
CA PRO A 103 16.30 41.37 20.32
C PRO A 103 16.03 40.72 18.92
N GLN A 104 14.95 39.96 18.67
CA GLN A 104 13.54 40.34 18.34
C GLN A 104 13.38 41.14 17.02
N ASP A 105 12.41 40.89 16.13
CA ASP A 105 11.23 39.97 16.09
C ASP A 105 11.24 39.14 14.75
N ASP A 106 10.27 38.32 14.32
CA ASP A 106 8.89 37.99 14.76
C ASP A 106 8.40 36.60 14.25
N ASP A 107 7.16 36.23 14.60
CA ASP A 107 6.20 35.27 14.00
C ASP A 107 6.55 33.76 13.83
N ASN A 108 6.37 33.05 14.95
CA ASN A 108 5.51 31.86 15.14
C ASN A 108 5.68 30.57 14.27
N ALA A 109 5.70 29.36 14.84
CA ALA A 109 6.01 28.87 16.20
C ALA A 109 6.17 27.33 16.11
N SER A 110 7.33 26.78 16.50
CA SER A 110 7.56 25.33 16.58
C SER A 110 7.52 24.86 18.03
N CYS A 111 6.87 23.72 18.31
CA CYS A 111 6.98 23.03 19.59
C CYS A 111 7.85 21.76 19.45
N ALA A 112 8.94 21.73 20.19
CA ALA A 112 9.67 20.51 20.55
C ALA A 112 10.13 20.65 22.02
N GLU A 113 9.95 19.58 22.81
CA GLU A 113 10.68 19.19 24.04
C GLU A 113 10.89 20.27 25.15
N GLU A 114 10.66 20.02 26.45
CA GLU A 114 10.50 18.80 27.23
C GLU A 114 9.94 19.16 28.63
N ASN A 115 9.31 18.22 29.35
CA ASN A 115 9.57 17.92 30.78
C ASN A 115 8.50 16.99 31.39
N THR A 116 8.87 15.71 31.56
CA THR A 116 8.02 14.64 32.09
C THR A 116 8.12 14.46 33.62
N SER A 117 8.53 15.49 34.36
CA SER A 117 8.80 15.40 35.82
C SER A 117 7.67 15.91 36.73
N SER A 118 6.69 16.67 36.23
CA SER A 118 5.62 17.27 37.05
C SER A 118 4.36 16.39 37.23
N LEU A 119 4.21 15.32 36.46
CA LEU A 119 3.05 14.41 36.52
C LEU A 119 3.20 13.24 37.51
N LEU A 120 4.39 13.06 38.10
CA LEU A 120 4.70 11.90 38.95
C LEU A 120 4.70 12.19 40.46
N SER A 121 4.49 13.44 40.90
CA SER A 121 4.50 13.81 42.33
C SER A 121 3.16 13.61 43.07
N ASN A 122 2.04 13.46 42.35
CA ASN A 122 0.68 13.47 42.96
C ASN A 122 -0.03 12.09 43.00
N LEU A 123 0.70 10.97 42.84
CA LEU A 123 0.14 9.60 42.94
C LEU A 123 0.78 8.79 44.07
N SER A 124 0.92 9.44 45.23
CA SER A 124 1.52 8.89 46.45
C SER A 124 0.51 8.20 47.39
N ASN A 125 -0.56 7.57 46.86
CA ASN A 125 -1.42 6.70 47.69
C ASN A 125 -2.22 5.64 46.89
N MET A 126 -1.53 4.76 46.16
CA MET A 126 -2.15 3.70 45.34
C MET A 126 -1.48 2.32 45.53
N THR A 127 -1.28 1.91 46.79
CA THR A 127 -0.80 0.56 47.14
C THR A 127 -1.71 -0.55 46.57
N LEU A 128 -3.02 -0.30 46.54
CA LEU A 128 -4.00 -1.22 45.97
C LEU A 128 -3.89 -1.33 44.44
N MET A 129 -3.70 -0.21 43.74
CA MET A 129 -3.58 -0.24 42.27
C MET A 129 -2.20 -0.77 41.82
N ARG A 130 -1.12 -0.53 42.58
CA ARG A 130 0.17 -1.22 42.37
C ARG A 130 0.05 -2.73 42.58
N SER A 131 -0.76 -3.18 43.54
CA SER A 131 -1.05 -4.61 43.78
C SER A 131 -1.85 -5.23 42.63
N LEU A 132 -2.93 -4.57 42.20
CA LEU A 132 -3.78 -5.04 41.09
C LEU A 132 -3.05 -5.01 39.74
N VAL A 133 -2.29 -3.95 39.44
CA VAL A 133 -1.44 -3.89 38.25
C VAL A 133 -0.40 -5.01 38.29
N ARG A 134 0.37 -5.18 39.38
CA ARG A 134 1.34 -6.30 39.50
C ARG A 134 0.71 -7.70 39.43
N ARG A 135 -0.59 -7.85 39.74
CA ARG A 135 -1.31 -9.13 39.61
C ARG A 135 -1.82 -9.43 38.20
N PHE A 136 -1.98 -8.42 37.34
CA PHE A 136 -2.56 -8.56 36.00
C PHE A 136 -1.60 -8.19 34.85
N PHE A 137 -0.59 -7.35 35.10
CA PHE A 137 0.38 -6.89 34.10
C PHE A 137 1.79 -6.75 34.71
N VAL A 138 2.80 -7.17 33.93
CA VAL A 138 4.23 -7.14 34.27
C VAL A 138 4.64 -8.13 35.38
N THR A 139 4.90 -9.38 34.99
CA THR A 139 6.07 -10.08 35.53
C THR A 139 7.32 -9.53 34.84
N GLU A 140 8.48 -9.56 35.50
CA GLU A 140 9.73 -8.96 34.97
C GLU A 140 10.22 -9.59 33.64
N ASP A 141 9.65 -10.73 33.25
CA ASP A 141 9.83 -11.39 31.95
C ASP A 141 9.03 -10.78 30.78
N THR A 142 8.19 -9.76 30.96
CA THR A 142 7.42 -9.21 29.82
C THR A 142 8.28 -8.55 28.74
N PRO A 143 9.31 -7.72 29.05
CA PRO A 143 10.17 -7.14 28.02
C PRO A 143 11.00 -8.21 27.28
N SER A 144 11.47 -9.24 28.01
CA SER A 144 12.25 -10.34 27.41
C SER A 144 11.40 -11.19 26.46
N ARG A 145 10.13 -11.45 26.81
CA ARG A 145 9.18 -12.18 25.96
C ARG A 145 8.73 -11.40 24.74
N GLU A 146 8.57 -10.08 24.83
CA GLU A 146 8.27 -9.21 23.68
C GLU A 146 9.47 -9.08 22.75
N ALA A 147 10.67 -8.85 23.29
CA ALA A 147 11.90 -8.85 22.51
C ALA A 147 12.13 -10.19 21.78
N ALA A 148 11.99 -11.32 22.47
CA ALA A 148 12.10 -12.64 21.87
C ALA A 148 11.00 -12.94 20.82
N ALA A 149 9.80 -12.36 20.99
CA ALA A 149 8.75 -12.43 19.98
C ALA A 149 9.13 -11.64 18.72
N LEU A 150 9.60 -10.39 18.88
CA LEU A 150 10.06 -9.54 17.78
C LEU A 150 11.25 -10.16 17.04
N GLU A 151 12.24 -10.69 17.76
CA GLU A 151 13.38 -11.40 17.19
C GLU A 151 12.94 -12.61 16.35
N LYS A 152 11.95 -13.37 16.84
CA LYS A 152 11.36 -14.51 16.10
C LYS A 152 10.58 -14.07 14.86
N LEU A 153 9.91 -12.92 14.89
CA LEU A 153 9.26 -12.33 13.70
C LEU A 153 10.31 -11.89 12.67
N LEU A 154 11.34 -11.16 13.10
CA LEU A 154 12.44 -10.71 12.25
C LEU A 154 13.16 -11.91 11.62
N LYS A 155 13.54 -12.95 12.39
CA LYS A 155 14.17 -14.18 11.84
C LYS A 155 13.33 -14.87 10.76
N LYS A 156 12.00 -14.85 10.85
CA LYS A 156 11.12 -15.35 9.77
C LYS A 156 11.17 -14.46 8.53
N ARG A 157 11.08 -13.14 8.69
CA ARG A 157 11.18 -12.17 7.58
C ARG A 157 12.52 -12.23 6.87
N HIS A 158 13.63 -12.30 7.61
CA HIS A 158 14.98 -12.42 7.06
C HIS A 158 15.12 -13.67 6.19
N ARG A 159 14.54 -14.80 6.60
CA ARG A 159 14.51 -16.03 5.80
C ARG A 159 13.69 -15.84 4.52
N TYR A 160 12.46 -15.30 4.64
CA TYR A 160 11.58 -15.05 3.50
C TYR A 160 12.26 -14.18 2.44
N ILE A 161 12.82 -13.03 2.84
CA ILE A 161 13.45 -12.10 1.89
C ILE A 161 14.79 -12.60 1.36
N SER A 162 15.52 -13.44 2.11
CA SER A 162 16.76 -14.03 1.60
C SER A 162 16.48 -15.06 0.51
N GLU A 163 15.45 -15.90 0.63
CA GLU A 163 15.02 -16.81 -0.46
C GLU A 163 14.70 -16.03 -1.74
N LYS A 164 14.00 -14.89 -1.63
CA LYS A 164 13.66 -14.03 -2.78
C LYS A 164 14.88 -13.36 -3.40
N MET A 165 15.76 -12.84 -2.56
CA MET A 165 17.00 -12.23 -2.98
C MET A 165 17.94 -13.26 -3.64
N GLU A 166 17.98 -14.50 -3.16
CA GLU A 166 18.78 -15.58 -3.77
C GLU A 166 18.29 -15.91 -5.19
N THR A 167 16.97 -16.02 -5.40
CA THR A 167 16.37 -16.17 -6.75
C THR A 167 16.67 -14.97 -7.66
N ASP A 168 16.49 -13.72 -7.20
CA ASP A 168 16.80 -12.56 -8.04
C ASP A 168 18.31 -12.45 -8.33
N LEU A 169 19.18 -12.71 -7.34
CA LEU A 169 20.64 -12.67 -7.50
C LEU A 169 21.17 -13.74 -8.46
N SER A 170 20.63 -14.96 -8.43
CA SER A 170 21.09 -16.05 -9.31
C SER A 170 20.94 -15.66 -10.78
N VAL A 171 19.88 -14.91 -11.11
CA VAL A 171 19.65 -14.34 -12.44
C VAL A 171 20.48 -13.07 -12.65
N VAL A 172 20.39 -12.09 -11.77
CA VAL A 172 21.10 -10.80 -11.92
C VAL A 172 22.60 -10.99 -12.17
N GLN A 173 23.25 -11.89 -11.44
CA GLN A 173 24.69 -12.17 -11.60
C GLN A 173 25.07 -12.72 -12.98
N HIS A 174 24.16 -13.39 -13.70
CA HIS A 174 24.39 -13.85 -15.07
C HIS A 174 24.29 -12.72 -16.12
N PHE A 175 23.52 -11.66 -15.84
CA PHE A 175 23.21 -10.60 -16.81
C PHE A 175 23.80 -9.22 -16.45
N SER A 176 24.41 -9.05 -15.26
CA SER A 176 24.97 -7.78 -14.78
C SER A 176 26.30 -7.36 -15.42
N VAL A 177 26.89 -8.18 -16.30
CA VAL A 177 28.08 -7.79 -17.07
C VAL A 177 27.63 -7.01 -18.31
N PRO A 178 28.17 -5.79 -18.57
CA PRO A 178 27.79 -5.01 -19.75
C PRO A 178 28.40 -5.60 -21.04
N SER A 179 27.81 -6.70 -21.51
CA SER A 179 27.92 -7.15 -22.90
C SER A 179 26.93 -6.42 -23.82
N VAL A 180 26.40 -5.27 -23.38
CA VAL A 180 25.56 -4.38 -24.20
C VAL A 180 26.50 -3.70 -25.18
N LEU A 181 26.37 -4.03 -26.47
CA LEU A 181 27.17 -3.41 -27.52
C LEU A 181 26.94 -1.88 -27.51
N PRO A 182 27.99 -1.07 -27.69
CA PRO A 182 27.82 0.38 -27.79
C PRO A 182 26.85 0.69 -28.94
N ALA A 183 25.80 1.45 -28.64
CA ALA A 183 24.77 1.76 -29.60
C ALA A 183 25.35 2.58 -30.77
N TRP A 184 25.43 1.96 -31.95
CA TRP A 184 25.64 2.71 -33.18
C TRP A 184 24.45 3.65 -33.38
N PRO A 185 24.67 4.94 -33.74
CA PRO A 185 23.59 5.90 -33.88
C PRO A 185 22.69 5.53 -35.06
N SER A 186 21.59 4.85 -34.75
CA SER A 186 20.48 4.59 -35.67
C SER A 186 19.57 5.81 -35.76
N SER A 187 19.16 6.17 -36.97
CA SER A 187 18.07 7.14 -37.20
C SER A 187 16.71 6.58 -36.82
N GLU A 188 16.52 5.26 -36.91
CA GLU A 188 15.32 4.56 -36.45
C GLU A 188 15.37 4.39 -34.93
N LYS A 189 14.29 4.82 -34.25
CA LYS A 189 14.07 4.68 -32.81
C LYS A 189 12.81 3.87 -32.60
N GLN A 190 12.79 3.00 -31.59
CA GLN A 190 11.67 2.09 -31.37
C GLN A 190 11.39 1.87 -29.88
N VAL A 191 10.17 1.40 -29.59
CA VAL A 191 9.74 0.97 -28.25
C VAL A 191 9.98 -0.54 -28.08
N ALA A 192 10.65 -0.92 -27.00
CA ALA A 192 10.79 -2.31 -26.57
C ALA A 192 9.64 -2.67 -25.62
N PHE A 193 8.80 -3.62 -26.01
CA PHE A 193 7.75 -4.17 -25.15
C PHE A 193 8.25 -5.46 -24.47
N LEU A 194 8.29 -5.45 -23.15
CA LEU A 194 8.90 -6.49 -22.31
C LEU A 194 7.81 -7.24 -21.53
N PHE A 195 7.36 -8.37 -22.06
CA PHE A 195 6.25 -9.14 -21.50
C PHE A 195 6.71 -10.21 -20.50
N LEU A 196 6.30 -10.05 -19.24
CA LEU A 196 6.40 -11.07 -18.20
C LEU A 196 5.12 -11.93 -18.19
N THR A 197 5.24 -13.16 -18.69
CA THR A 197 4.10 -14.06 -18.90
C THR A 197 4.22 -15.35 -18.08
N VAL A 198 3.08 -16.04 -17.91
CA VAL A 198 3.05 -17.37 -17.31
C VAL A 198 3.10 -18.40 -18.44
N ASP A 199 1.97 -18.63 -19.12
CA ASP A 199 1.88 -19.46 -20.32
C ASP A 199 1.76 -18.65 -21.63
N GLY A 200 1.13 -17.47 -21.56
CA GLY A 200 0.90 -16.58 -22.70
C GLY A 200 0.25 -15.27 -22.28
N LEU A 201 -0.43 -14.58 -23.22
CA LEU A 201 -1.20 -13.37 -22.95
C LEU A 201 -2.70 -13.68 -22.87
N ASP A 202 -3.42 -13.02 -21.97
CA ASP A 202 -4.87 -13.15 -21.83
C ASP A 202 -5.60 -12.51 -23.01
N PHE A 203 -5.12 -11.33 -23.44
CA PHE A 203 -5.68 -10.50 -24.52
C PHE A 203 -4.75 -10.40 -25.74
N GLU A 204 -4.21 -11.53 -26.16
CA GLU A 204 -3.34 -11.60 -27.35
C GLU A 204 -4.03 -11.06 -28.63
N ASP A 205 -5.35 -11.15 -28.69
CA ASP A 205 -6.22 -10.61 -29.74
C ASP A 205 -6.35 -9.07 -29.73
N VAL A 206 -6.30 -8.44 -28.57
CA VAL A 206 -6.20 -6.96 -28.45
C VAL A 206 -4.82 -6.49 -28.88
N TRP A 207 -3.76 -7.18 -28.43
CA TRP A 207 -2.39 -6.88 -28.83
C TRP A 207 -2.16 -7.11 -30.33
N ASP A 208 -2.80 -8.13 -30.91
CA ASP A 208 -2.79 -8.37 -32.36
C ASP A 208 -3.33 -7.18 -33.15
N ARG A 209 -4.35 -6.47 -32.66
CA ARG A 209 -4.85 -5.26 -33.31
C ARG A 209 -3.90 -4.08 -33.08
N PHE A 210 -3.43 -3.89 -31.85
CA PHE A 210 -2.46 -2.86 -31.49
C PHE A 210 -1.18 -2.89 -32.36
N PHE A 211 -0.67 -4.07 -32.72
CA PHE A 211 0.48 -4.22 -33.60
C PHE A 211 0.14 -4.32 -35.11
N ALA A 212 -1.12 -4.57 -35.48
CA ALA A 212 -1.56 -4.63 -36.88
C ALA A 212 -1.70 -3.26 -37.54
N ASP A 213 -2.11 -2.25 -36.77
CA ASP A 213 -2.35 -0.90 -37.31
C ASP A 213 -1.05 -0.12 -37.59
N VAL A 214 0.12 -0.75 -37.38
CA VAL A 214 1.44 -0.13 -37.59
C VAL A 214 1.86 -0.18 -39.06
N GLY A 215 1.81 0.98 -39.71
CA GLY A 215 2.38 1.19 -41.04
C GLY A 215 3.92 1.11 -41.03
N ALA A 216 4.44 -0.06 -41.43
CA ALA A 216 5.85 -0.39 -41.69
C ALA A 216 6.77 -0.69 -40.47
N TYR A 217 7.65 -1.65 -40.72
CA TYR A 217 8.60 -2.27 -39.79
C TYR A 217 9.61 -1.25 -39.23
N GLY A 218 9.87 -1.32 -37.91
CA GLY A 218 10.96 -0.57 -37.25
C GLY A 218 10.56 0.32 -36.07
N ALA A 219 9.26 0.49 -35.78
CA ALA A 219 8.78 1.32 -34.67
C ALA A 219 8.68 0.59 -33.32
N TYR A 220 8.78 -0.75 -33.29
CA TYR A 220 8.78 -1.54 -32.06
C TYR A 220 9.64 -2.81 -32.13
N SER A 221 9.97 -3.34 -30.95
CA SER A 221 10.44 -4.70 -30.73
C SER A 221 9.70 -5.34 -29.56
N ILE A 222 9.58 -6.67 -29.55
CA ILE A 222 8.83 -7.42 -28.54
C ILE A 222 9.72 -8.52 -27.95
N TYR A 223 9.83 -8.55 -26.62
CA TYR A 223 10.55 -9.57 -25.87
C TYR A 223 9.59 -10.23 -24.87
N VAL A 224 9.63 -11.56 -24.78
CA VAL A 224 8.73 -12.34 -23.92
C VAL A 224 9.53 -13.25 -23.01
N HIS A 225 9.24 -13.22 -21.71
CA HIS A 225 9.64 -14.25 -20.77
C HIS A 225 8.40 -15.08 -20.38
N ARG A 226 8.54 -16.40 -20.33
CA ARG A 226 7.56 -17.31 -19.74
C ARG A 226 8.09 -17.87 -18.41
N ALA A 227 7.31 -17.75 -17.35
CA ALA A 227 7.62 -18.36 -16.05
C ALA A 227 7.79 -19.89 -16.14
N SER A 228 8.67 -20.45 -15.30
CA SER A 228 8.85 -21.89 -15.22
C SER A 228 7.60 -22.60 -14.67
N SER A 229 7.14 -23.66 -15.36
CA SER A 229 5.92 -24.41 -14.98
C SER A 229 6.03 -25.13 -13.63
N LYS A 230 7.25 -25.32 -13.10
CA LYS A 230 7.48 -25.81 -11.73
C LYS A 230 7.23 -24.74 -10.67
N GLU A 231 7.50 -23.47 -10.98
CA GLU A 231 7.51 -22.36 -10.01
C GLU A 231 6.24 -21.52 -10.03
N ALA A 232 5.48 -21.59 -11.13
CA ALA A 232 4.11 -21.06 -11.22
C ALA A 232 3.07 -21.84 -10.38
N GLY A 233 3.54 -22.58 -9.37
CA GLY A 233 2.78 -23.06 -8.22
C GLY A 233 1.57 -23.92 -8.55
N GLY A 234 1.81 -25.15 -9.01
CA GLY A 234 0.78 -26.16 -9.26
C GLY A 234 -0.33 -26.16 -8.20
N ARG A 235 -1.55 -25.85 -8.64
CA ARG A 235 -2.77 -25.55 -7.84
C ARG A 235 -2.71 -24.29 -6.97
N ARG A 236 -1.65 -24.07 -6.16
CA ARG A 236 -1.63 -22.99 -5.15
C ARG A 236 -1.50 -21.56 -5.69
N PHE A 237 -0.90 -21.33 -6.86
CA PHE A 237 -0.81 -19.98 -7.45
C PHE A 237 -2.17 -19.52 -8.02
N ALA A 238 -2.93 -20.46 -8.60
CA ALA A 238 -4.27 -20.20 -9.16
C ALA A 238 -5.34 -19.92 -8.08
N GLU A 239 -5.24 -20.56 -6.90
CA GLU A 239 -6.20 -20.45 -5.80
C GLU A 239 -6.18 -19.09 -5.06
N GLY A 240 -5.15 -18.27 -5.28
CA GLY A 240 -4.96 -16.95 -4.65
C GLY A 240 -5.26 -15.75 -5.53
N PHE A 241 -5.31 -15.92 -6.86
CA PHE A 241 -5.38 -14.82 -7.85
C PHE A 241 -6.51 -14.98 -8.89
N GLY A 242 -7.61 -15.64 -8.54
CA GLY A 242 -8.81 -15.66 -9.37
C GLY A 242 -8.83 -16.74 -10.46
N GLY A 243 -8.28 -17.93 -10.20
CA GLY A 243 -8.64 -19.13 -10.97
C GLY A 243 -8.06 -19.21 -12.38
N TRP A 244 -6.78 -18.93 -12.56
CA TRP A 244 -6.12 -19.08 -13.87
C TRP A 244 -6.18 -20.50 -14.44
N SER A 245 -6.30 -20.55 -15.78
CA SER A 245 -6.66 -21.72 -16.57
C SER A 245 -5.63 -22.86 -16.54
N ARG A 246 -6.13 -24.11 -16.63
CA ARG A 246 -5.32 -25.34 -16.70
C ARG A 246 -4.86 -25.64 -18.14
N SER A 247 -4.01 -24.81 -18.73
CA SER A 247 -3.47 -25.09 -20.08
C SER A 247 -1.99 -24.72 -20.25
N TRP A 248 -1.14 -25.39 -19.46
CA TRP A 248 0.32 -25.29 -19.45
C TRP A 248 0.98 -25.86 -20.72
N SER A 249 0.66 -25.31 -21.89
CA SER A 249 1.39 -25.45 -23.17
C SER A 249 0.64 -24.79 -24.33
N LYS A 250 0.83 -23.48 -24.55
CA LYS A 250 0.89 -22.98 -25.93
C LYS A 250 2.30 -23.29 -26.46
N ALA A 251 2.39 -24.12 -27.50
CA ALA A 251 3.69 -24.42 -28.13
C ALA A 251 4.33 -23.19 -28.79
N THR A 252 3.53 -22.18 -29.14
CA THR A 252 3.94 -20.98 -29.87
C THR A 252 4.21 -19.81 -28.93
N THR A 253 5.34 -19.13 -29.10
CA THR A 253 5.68 -17.86 -28.43
C THR A 253 4.54 -16.85 -28.61
N PRO A 254 4.06 -16.18 -27.54
CA PRO A 254 3.04 -15.14 -27.67
C PRO A 254 3.50 -14.02 -28.60
N LEU A 255 2.60 -13.50 -29.42
CA LEU A 255 2.89 -12.44 -30.40
C LEU A 255 3.98 -12.81 -31.43
N SER A 256 4.29 -14.09 -31.64
CA SER A 256 5.31 -14.54 -32.61
C SER A 256 5.06 -14.02 -34.04
N ARG A 257 3.79 -13.81 -34.42
CA ARG A 257 3.38 -13.19 -35.70
C ARG A 257 3.88 -11.74 -35.88
N TRP A 258 4.26 -11.07 -34.80
CA TRP A 258 4.82 -9.71 -34.77
C TRP A 258 6.34 -9.71 -34.51
N GLY A 259 7.01 -10.86 -34.68
CA GLY A 259 8.46 -10.97 -34.48
C GLY A 259 8.89 -10.99 -33.01
N ALA A 260 7.99 -11.38 -32.09
CA ALA A 260 8.33 -11.50 -30.67
C ALA A 260 9.46 -12.51 -30.41
N VAL A 261 10.48 -12.05 -29.69
CA VAL A 261 11.64 -12.86 -29.26
C VAL A 261 11.37 -13.42 -27.87
N GLU A 262 11.28 -14.74 -27.75
CA GLU A 262 11.25 -15.38 -26.43
C GLU A 262 12.65 -15.44 -25.84
N ILE A 263 12.85 -14.87 -24.65
CA ILE A 263 14.11 -14.99 -23.92
C ILE A 263 14.17 -16.33 -23.17
N PRO A 264 15.38 -16.88 -22.90
CA PRO A 264 15.51 -18.09 -22.11
C PRO A 264 14.82 -17.99 -20.74
N GLN A 265 14.27 -19.10 -20.25
CA GLN A 265 13.72 -19.15 -18.91
C GLN A 265 14.83 -18.96 -17.87
N VAL A 266 14.61 -18.00 -16.97
CA VAL A 266 15.44 -17.71 -15.79
C VAL A 266 14.66 -18.02 -14.52
N GLU A 267 15.36 -18.30 -13.42
CA GLU A 267 14.74 -18.61 -12.11
C GLU A 267 13.82 -17.47 -11.66
N ASN A 268 12.57 -17.78 -11.26
CA ASN A 268 11.61 -16.72 -10.96
C ASN A 268 10.53 -17.15 -9.97
N ARG A 269 10.17 -16.27 -9.02
CA ARG A 269 9.14 -16.59 -8.01
C ARG A 269 8.24 -15.39 -7.71
N TRP A 270 7.12 -15.64 -7.03
CA TRP A 270 6.34 -14.56 -6.42
C TRP A 270 7.24 -13.68 -5.56
N CYS A 271 7.23 -12.36 -5.81
CA CYS A 271 8.04 -11.36 -5.13
C CYS A 271 9.56 -11.49 -5.34
N ALA A 272 9.98 -12.13 -6.43
CA ALA A 272 11.33 -12.19 -6.96
C ALA A 272 11.24 -12.23 -8.50
N LEU A 273 10.95 -11.05 -9.09
CA LEU A 273 10.80 -10.84 -10.53
C LEU A 273 11.81 -9.84 -11.10
N PHE A 274 12.59 -9.15 -10.25
CA PHE A 274 13.58 -8.18 -10.71
C PHE A 274 14.69 -8.84 -11.54
N GLY A 275 15.06 -10.09 -11.25
CA GLY A 275 15.94 -10.90 -12.10
C GLY A 275 15.38 -11.11 -13.52
N VAL A 276 14.06 -11.33 -13.64
CA VAL A 276 13.37 -11.46 -14.93
C VAL A 276 13.39 -10.13 -15.69
N GLU A 277 13.17 -9.02 -14.99
CA GLU A 277 13.24 -7.68 -15.58
C GLU A 277 14.64 -7.36 -16.10
N VAL A 278 15.69 -7.69 -15.35
CA VAL A 278 17.10 -7.55 -15.77
C VAL A 278 17.42 -8.42 -16.98
N ALA A 279 16.93 -9.66 -17.05
CA ALA A 279 17.12 -10.54 -18.22
C ALA A 279 16.41 -10.00 -19.47
N LEU A 280 15.20 -9.46 -19.34
CA LEU A 280 14.46 -8.81 -20.42
C LEU A 280 15.14 -7.52 -20.89
N LEU A 281 15.63 -6.68 -19.97
CA LEU A 281 16.41 -5.49 -20.31
C LEU A 281 17.71 -5.86 -21.03
N HIS A 282 18.42 -6.90 -20.57
CA HIS A 282 19.68 -7.33 -21.18
C HIS A 282 19.49 -7.73 -22.65
N ALA A 283 18.46 -8.53 -22.93
CA ALA A 283 18.09 -8.93 -24.28
C ALA A 283 17.63 -7.73 -25.14
N ALA A 284 16.82 -6.84 -24.57
CA ALA A 284 16.29 -5.69 -25.29
C ALA A 284 17.36 -4.61 -25.57
N LEU A 285 18.35 -4.46 -24.70
CA LEU A 285 19.45 -3.51 -24.91
C LEU A 285 20.39 -3.93 -26.06
N GLN A 286 20.32 -5.18 -26.55
CA GLN A 286 21.11 -5.59 -27.72
C GLN A 286 20.67 -4.91 -29.03
N ASP A 287 19.41 -4.46 -29.16
CA ASP A 287 19.00 -3.60 -30.29
C ASP A 287 19.24 -2.13 -29.92
N ALA A 288 20.16 -1.47 -30.64
CA ALA A 288 20.50 -0.07 -30.47
C ALA A 288 19.32 0.89 -30.74
N ARG A 289 18.31 0.45 -31.49
CA ARG A 289 17.11 1.24 -31.81
C ARG A 289 16.15 1.34 -30.63
N ASN A 290 16.23 0.43 -29.65
CA ASN A 290 15.40 0.47 -28.45
C ASN A 290 15.77 1.68 -27.58
N GLN A 291 14.88 2.67 -27.53
CA GLN A 291 15.05 3.91 -26.75
C GLN A 291 14.19 3.97 -25.50
N GLN A 292 13.03 3.30 -25.52
CA GLN A 292 12.03 3.28 -24.45
C GLN A 292 11.63 1.82 -24.17
N PHE A 293 11.63 1.42 -22.90
CA PHE A 293 11.50 0.02 -22.46
C PHE A 293 10.26 -0.08 -21.57
N VAL A 294 9.23 -0.78 -22.03
CA VAL A 294 7.90 -0.85 -21.42
C VAL A 294 7.68 -2.23 -20.84
N PHE A 295 7.63 -2.35 -19.52
CA PHE A 295 7.29 -3.61 -18.86
C PHE A 295 5.78 -3.87 -18.88
N LEU A 296 5.39 -5.09 -19.24
CA LEU A 296 3.99 -5.53 -19.32
C LEU A 296 3.85 -6.94 -18.74
N SER A 297 2.63 -7.30 -18.34
CA SER A 297 2.30 -8.66 -17.89
C SER A 297 1.32 -9.33 -18.84
N HIS A 298 1.16 -10.65 -18.72
CA HIS A 298 0.14 -11.44 -19.43
C HIS A 298 -1.28 -10.86 -19.42
N ASN A 299 -1.72 -10.19 -18.35
CA ASN A 299 -3.07 -9.61 -18.21
C ASN A 299 -3.11 -8.08 -18.37
N THR A 300 -2.13 -7.53 -19.09
CA THR A 300 -2.10 -6.12 -19.47
C THR A 300 -2.77 -5.90 -20.83
N ILE A 301 -3.55 -4.83 -20.95
CA ILE A 301 -4.18 -4.36 -22.20
C ILE A 301 -3.69 -2.93 -22.55
N PRO A 302 -3.55 -2.59 -23.85
CA PRO A 302 -3.29 -1.22 -24.28
C PRO A 302 -4.60 -0.41 -24.34
N LEU A 303 -4.67 0.69 -23.57
CA LEU A 303 -5.81 1.62 -23.54
C LEU A 303 -5.78 2.64 -24.69
N LYS A 304 -4.71 2.65 -25.48
CA LYS A 304 -4.39 3.64 -26.52
C LYS A 304 -3.92 2.90 -27.77
N SER A 305 -4.04 3.54 -28.93
CA SER A 305 -3.42 3.07 -30.17
C SER A 305 -1.88 3.03 -30.06
N PHE A 306 -1.25 2.26 -30.95
CA PHE A 306 0.22 2.23 -31.05
C PHE A 306 0.80 3.62 -31.30
N ASP A 307 0.23 4.35 -32.26
CA ASP A 307 0.68 5.69 -32.66
C ASP A 307 0.70 6.67 -31.48
N TYR A 308 -0.33 6.63 -30.62
CA TYR A 308 -0.33 7.42 -29.38
C TYR A 308 0.84 7.03 -28.47
N VAL A 309 1.00 5.73 -28.17
CA VAL A 309 2.06 5.23 -27.28
C VAL A 309 3.45 5.60 -27.80
N TYR A 310 3.70 5.36 -29.09
CA TYR A 310 4.97 5.68 -29.75
C TYR A 310 5.22 7.19 -29.76
N LYS A 311 4.24 8.01 -30.16
CA LYS A 311 4.35 9.47 -30.17
C LYS A 311 4.62 10.03 -28.78
N GLN A 312 3.91 9.58 -27.76
CA GLN A 312 4.15 10.08 -26.41
C GLN A 312 5.53 9.66 -25.87
N LEU A 313 5.94 8.39 -26.02
CA LEU A 313 7.19 7.89 -25.43
C LEU A 313 8.45 8.24 -26.24
N VAL A 314 8.42 8.13 -27.57
CA VAL A 314 9.60 8.26 -28.44
C VAL A 314 9.72 9.65 -29.07
N VAL A 315 8.61 10.34 -29.35
CA VAL A 315 8.63 11.67 -29.98
C VAL A 315 8.55 12.80 -28.95
N ASN A 316 7.56 12.75 -28.04
CA ASN A 316 7.29 13.83 -27.10
C ASN A 316 8.17 13.78 -25.84
N SER A 317 8.51 12.58 -25.34
CA SER A 317 9.26 12.40 -24.08
C SER A 317 10.46 11.43 -24.19
N PRO A 318 11.31 11.50 -25.23
CA PRO A 318 12.38 10.53 -25.49
C PRO A 318 13.44 10.43 -24.39
N SER A 319 13.65 11.51 -23.64
CA SER A 319 14.73 11.68 -22.67
C SER A 319 14.35 11.31 -21.22
N THR A 320 13.16 10.76 -20.99
CA THR A 320 12.64 10.51 -19.64
C THR A 320 12.10 9.09 -19.41
N SER A 321 12.19 8.63 -18.16
CA SER A 321 11.54 7.41 -17.64
C SER A 321 10.29 7.78 -16.83
N LYS A 322 9.27 6.92 -16.83
CA LYS A 322 7.98 7.18 -16.19
C LYS A 322 7.76 6.18 -15.06
N PHE A 323 7.64 6.70 -13.84
CA PHE A 323 7.49 5.92 -12.61
C PHE A 323 6.23 6.35 -11.85
N CYS A 324 5.42 5.37 -11.43
CA CYS A 324 4.25 5.58 -10.60
C CYS A 324 4.60 5.33 -9.12
N PHE A 325 5.06 6.36 -8.41
CA PHE A 325 5.47 6.23 -7.01
C PHE A 325 4.26 6.15 -6.06
N ALA A 326 4.38 5.31 -5.03
CA ALA A 326 3.39 5.19 -3.97
C ALA A 326 3.44 6.39 -2.99
N GLU A 327 2.38 6.58 -2.22
CA GLU A 327 2.35 7.56 -1.12
C GLU A 327 3.02 7.00 0.12
N PRO A 328 3.70 7.81 0.95
CA PRO A 328 4.29 7.31 2.19
C PRO A 328 3.18 6.73 3.10
N ALA A 329 3.50 5.63 3.77
CA ALA A 329 2.69 5.09 4.85
C ALA A 329 2.74 6.04 6.07
N PHE A 330 1.60 6.23 6.75
CA PHE A 330 1.56 7.00 8.00
C PHE A 330 2.08 6.19 9.20
N HIS A 331 1.91 4.86 9.16
CA HIS A 331 2.31 3.94 10.21
C HIS A 331 3.34 2.92 9.71
N LYS A 332 4.31 2.57 10.55
CA LYS A 332 5.32 1.55 10.23
C LYS A 332 4.75 0.11 10.14
N MET A 333 3.57 -0.12 10.71
CA MET A 333 2.86 -1.41 10.72
C MET A 333 1.78 -1.41 9.64
N ALA A 334 1.77 -2.42 8.78
CA ALA A 334 0.78 -2.51 7.70
C ALA A 334 -0.64 -2.75 8.20
N THR A 335 -0.80 -3.43 9.34
CA THR A 335 -2.11 -3.59 10.02
C THR A 335 -2.71 -2.25 10.42
N SER A 336 -1.96 -1.40 11.13
CA SER A 336 -2.40 -0.05 11.52
C SER A 336 -2.68 0.83 10.30
N GLU A 337 -1.82 0.77 9.28
CA GLU A 337 -1.99 1.52 8.04
C GLU A 337 -3.24 1.07 7.26
N THR A 338 -3.49 -0.24 7.18
CA THR A 338 -4.68 -0.80 6.53
C THR A 338 -5.97 -0.38 7.25
N ILE A 339 -6.02 -0.46 8.59
CA ILE A 339 -7.17 -0.03 9.38
C ILE A 339 -7.47 1.46 9.14
N ARG A 340 -6.42 2.30 9.14
CA ARG A 340 -6.55 3.73 8.82
C ARG A 340 -7.10 3.95 7.41
N ASN A 341 -6.55 3.26 6.42
CA ASN A 341 -6.93 3.41 5.01
C ASN A 341 -8.37 2.96 4.76
N GLU A 342 -8.84 1.87 5.37
CA GLU A 342 -10.24 1.45 5.33
C GLU A 342 -11.18 2.47 5.98
N LEU A 343 -10.90 2.89 7.22
CA LEU A 343 -11.72 3.85 7.96
C LEU A 343 -11.83 5.22 7.28
N ARG A 344 -10.81 5.62 6.51
CA ARG A 344 -10.75 6.92 5.83
C ARG A 344 -11.01 6.84 4.32
N ARG A 345 -11.31 5.64 3.77
CA ARG A 345 -11.39 5.37 2.32
C ARG A 345 -10.18 5.93 1.54
N GLN A 346 -8.98 5.76 2.10
CA GLN A 346 -7.73 6.21 1.50
C GLN A 346 -7.04 5.06 0.75
N CYS A 347 -6.44 5.40 -0.40
CA CYS A 347 -5.70 4.47 -1.26
C CYS A 347 -4.69 3.62 -0.46
N VAL A 348 -4.71 2.30 -0.66
CA VAL A 348 -3.83 1.37 0.07
C VAL A 348 -2.43 1.21 -0.52
N PHE A 349 -2.18 1.76 -1.72
CA PHE A 349 -0.89 1.62 -2.39
C PHE A 349 0.15 2.54 -1.72
N ARG A 350 0.75 2.02 -0.64
CA ARG A 350 1.58 2.76 0.33
C ARG A 350 3.04 2.31 0.29
N ASP A 351 3.93 3.28 0.51
CA ASP A 351 5.39 3.17 0.59
C ASP A 351 5.84 3.14 2.06
N PHE A 352 6.32 1.98 2.51
CA PHE A 352 6.86 1.80 3.86
C PHE A 352 8.39 1.97 3.91
N TYR A 353 9.08 2.00 2.76
CA TYR A 353 10.53 2.06 2.68
C TYR A 353 11.06 3.47 2.93
N ARG A 354 10.37 4.49 2.40
CA ARG A 354 10.80 5.91 2.48
C ARG A 354 11.04 6.43 3.90
N SER A 355 10.32 5.90 4.88
CA SER A 355 10.48 6.26 6.31
C SER A 355 11.71 5.65 6.98
N LEU A 356 12.35 4.69 6.31
CA LEU A 356 13.53 3.95 6.76
C LEU A 356 14.78 4.33 5.95
N SER A 357 14.61 4.49 4.63
CA SER A 357 15.63 5.02 3.73
C SER A 357 14.99 5.98 2.72
N PRO A 358 15.35 7.27 2.68
CA PRO A 358 14.79 8.24 1.73
C PRO A 358 15.19 7.97 0.27
N ARG A 359 16.13 7.04 0.03
CA ARG A 359 16.60 6.60 -1.30
C ARG A 359 15.87 5.38 -1.84
N ILE A 360 15.03 4.75 -1.03
CA ILE A 360 14.25 3.58 -1.45
C ILE A 360 12.79 3.98 -1.43
N LEU A 361 12.21 3.98 -2.62
CA LEU A 361 10.84 4.40 -2.86
C LEU A 361 10.07 3.24 -3.47
N LYS A 362 8.89 2.95 -2.91
CA LYS A 362 7.97 2.02 -3.58
C LYS A 362 7.39 2.69 -4.82
N HIS A 363 7.45 1.98 -5.94
CA HIS A 363 6.81 2.34 -7.19
C HIS A 363 6.03 1.15 -7.75
N HIS A 364 5.16 1.42 -8.71
CA HIS A 364 4.51 0.36 -9.46
C HIS A 364 5.54 -0.43 -10.27
N GLN A 365 5.39 -1.76 -10.34
CA GLN A 365 6.24 -2.65 -11.17
C GLN A 365 6.37 -2.18 -12.63
N TRP A 366 5.25 -1.94 -13.31
CA TRP A 366 5.19 -1.54 -14.73
C TRP A 366 5.61 -0.08 -14.95
N VAL A 367 6.92 0.14 -14.88
CA VAL A 367 7.60 1.39 -15.24
C VAL A 367 7.88 1.42 -16.75
N VAL A 368 8.19 2.62 -17.25
CA VAL A 368 8.82 2.78 -18.58
C VAL A 368 10.19 3.41 -18.39
N LEU A 369 11.24 2.77 -18.92
CA LEU A 369 12.61 3.26 -18.82
C LEU A 369 13.08 3.88 -20.15
N LYS A 370 13.73 5.05 -20.11
CA LYS A 370 14.65 5.44 -21.20
C LYS A 370 15.86 4.50 -21.21
N ARG A 371 16.53 4.39 -22.36
CA ARG A 371 17.69 3.51 -22.55
C ARG A 371 18.80 3.65 -21.48
N GLU A 372 19.26 4.87 -21.21
CA GLU A 372 20.27 5.15 -20.18
C GLU A 372 19.86 4.58 -18.80
N HIS A 373 18.59 4.71 -18.43
CA HIS A 373 18.08 4.18 -17.17
C HIS A 373 17.94 2.65 -17.18
N ALA A 374 17.61 2.03 -18.32
CA ALA A 374 17.67 0.58 -18.47
C ALA A 374 19.11 0.04 -18.29
N GLU A 375 20.10 0.73 -18.86
CA GLU A 375 21.52 0.38 -18.72
C GLU A 375 21.99 0.51 -17.26
N ILE A 376 21.65 1.61 -16.57
CA ILE A 376 21.96 1.81 -15.13
C ILE A 376 21.28 0.75 -14.25
N VAL A 377 20.02 0.40 -14.52
CA VAL A 377 19.30 -0.63 -13.75
C VAL A 377 20.02 -1.97 -13.79
N ILE A 378 20.56 -2.39 -14.94
CA ILE A 378 21.39 -3.60 -15.02
C ILE A 378 22.73 -3.41 -14.29
N GLN A 379 23.44 -2.31 -14.55
CA GLN A 379 24.77 -2.06 -13.99
C GLN A 379 24.78 -2.00 -12.46
N ARG A 380 23.69 -1.54 -11.83
CA ARG A 380 23.54 -1.45 -10.37
C ARG A 380 22.65 -2.54 -9.77
N ALA A 381 22.15 -3.48 -10.57
CA ALA A 381 21.14 -4.47 -10.16
C ALA A 381 21.50 -5.20 -8.84
N THR A 382 22.70 -5.77 -8.76
CA THR A 382 23.19 -6.48 -7.56
C THR A 382 23.21 -5.58 -6.32
N GLU A 383 23.74 -4.37 -6.46
CA GLU A 383 23.97 -3.45 -5.35
C GLU A 383 22.66 -2.84 -4.83
N ALA A 384 21.77 -2.46 -5.76
CA ALA A 384 20.45 -1.95 -5.44
C ALA A 384 19.55 -3.02 -4.78
N LEU A 385 19.67 -4.28 -5.19
CA LEU A 385 18.94 -5.41 -4.60
C LEU A 385 19.41 -5.71 -3.16
N VAL A 386 20.71 -5.58 -2.88
CA VAL A 386 21.28 -5.67 -1.52
C VAL A 386 20.72 -4.55 -0.63
N LEU A 387 20.86 -3.29 -1.07
CA LEU A 387 20.39 -2.12 -0.34
C LEU A 387 18.87 -2.16 -0.06
N TRP A 388 18.08 -2.61 -1.04
CA TRP A 388 16.65 -2.82 -0.88
C TRP A 388 16.33 -3.92 0.13
N LYS A 389 17.02 -5.08 0.10
CA LYS A 389 16.79 -6.17 1.07
C LYS A 389 16.97 -5.71 2.51
N GLU A 390 18.03 -4.95 2.80
CA GLU A 390 18.33 -4.44 4.13
C GLU A 390 17.20 -3.55 4.66
N THR A 391 16.70 -2.63 3.82
CA THR A 391 15.55 -1.78 4.19
C THR A 391 14.25 -2.59 4.29
N TRP A 392 14.05 -3.56 3.39
CA TRP A 392 12.86 -4.41 3.36
C TRP A 392 12.69 -5.21 4.63
N GLN A 393 13.77 -5.70 5.24
CA GLN A 393 13.72 -6.47 6.49
C GLN A 393 12.90 -5.78 7.60
N TYR A 394 12.94 -4.44 7.65
CA TYR A 394 12.28 -3.60 8.65
C TYR A 394 10.96 -2.96 8.19
N ALA A 395 10.65 -2.93 6.89
CA ALA A 395 9.44 -2.31 6.33
C ALA A 395 8.17 -3.16 6.52
N ALA A 396 7.12 -2.62 7.16
CA ALA A 396 5.90 -3.36 7.52
C ALA A 396 6.20 -4.68 8.27
N PRO A 397 6.89 -4.64 9.43
CA PRO A 397 7.50 -5.81 10.08
C PRO A 397 6.48 -6.78 10.69
N ASP A 398 5.22 -6.36 10.80
CA ASP A 398 4.07 -7.17 11.20
C ASP A 398 3.64 -8.20 10.14
N LEU A 399 4.07 -8.03 8.87
CA LEU A 399 3.77 -8.99 7.81
C LEU A 399 4.85 -10.07 7.69
N LEU A 400 4.48 -11.33 7.94
CA LEU A 400 5.47 -12.43 8.07
C LEU A 400 6.01 -13.02 6.76
N ASN A 401 5.20 -13.10 5.71
CA ASN A 401 5.50 -13.89 4.50
C ASN A 401 5.15 -13.16 3.19
N MET A 402 4.83 -11.86 3.27
CA MET A 402 4.42 -10.96 2.19
C MET A 402 4.64 -9.55 2.73
N GLY A 403 5.73 -8.88 2.39
CA GLY A 403 5.97 -7.50 2.82
C GLY A 403 5.26 -6.49 1.93
N GLU A 404 5.36 -5.21 2.28
CA GLU A 404 4.75 -4.10 1.55
C GLU A 404 5.56 -3.67 0.31
N GLY A 405 5.80 -4.64 -0.57
CA GLY A 405 6.42 -4.47 -1.88
C GLY A 405 7.37 -5.61 -2.24
N CYS A 406 7.60 -5.75 -3.54
CA CYS A 406 8.51 -6.74 -4.13
C CYS A 406 9.74 -6.07 -4.76
N SER A 407 10.75 -6.83 -5.17
CA SER A 407 12.02 -6.28 -5.69
C SER A 407 11.76 -5.42 -6.93
N ASP A 408 10.91 -5.92 -7.83
CA ASP A 408 10.33 -5.24 -8.99
C ASP A 408 9.54 -3.95 -8.67
N GLU A 409 9.09 -3.75 -7.43
CA GLU A 409 8.35 -2.55 -6.98
C GLU A 409 9.25 -1.48 -6.32
N SER A 410 10.58 -1.62 -6.31
CA SER A 410 11.48 -0.62 -5.68
C SER A 410 12.93 -0.62 -6.19
N VAL A 411 13.46 -1.78 -6.56
CA VAL A 411 14.88 -1.92 -6.95
C VAL A 411 15.21 -1.14 -8.22
N PRO A 412 14.37 -1.08 -9.27
CA PRO A 412 14.63 -0.22 -10.43
C PRO A 412 14.83 1.26 -10.07
N GLY A 413 13.97 1.83 -9.21
CA GLY A 413 14.13 3.21 -8.75
C GLY A 413 15.37 3.41 -7.84
N THR A 414 15.64 2.42 -6.98
CA THR A 414 16.82 2.41 -6.09
C THR A 414 18.13 2.37 -6.89
N ALA A 415 18.18 1.62 -7.99
CA ALA A 415 19.36 1.51 -8.86
C ALA A 415 19.76 2.86 -9.49
N LEU A 416 18.77 3.65 -9.94
CA LEU A 416 19.02 4.98 -10.52
C LEU A 416 19.57 5.97 -9.49
N LEU A 417 19.02 5.95 -8.27
CA LEU A 417 19.48 6.82 -7.17
C LEU A 417 20.87 6.42 -6.67
N LEU A 418 21.12 5.11 -6.55
CA LEU A 418 22.41 4.56 -6.13
C LEU A 418 23.53 4.90 -7.12
N ASP A 419 23.24 4.89 -8.43
CA ASP A 419 24.23 5.33 -9.44
C ASP A 419 24.58 6.82 -9.30
N LEU A 420 23.57 7.67 -9.07
CA LEU A 420 23.76 9.10 -8.89
C LEU A 420 24.58 9.43 -7.63
N GLU A 421 24.41 8.65 -6.56
CA GLU A 421 25.24 8.74 -5.34
C GLU A 421 26.67 8.25 -5.61
N LYS A 422 26.85 7.10 -6.26
CA LYS A 422 28.16 6.52 -6.62
C LYS A 422 28.97 7.36 -7.61
N THR A 423 28.30 8.17 -8.43
CA THR A 423 28.94 9.09 -9.38
C THR A 423 29.12 10.51 -8.81
N GLU A 424 28.87 10.71 -7.51
CA GLU A 424 28.98 12.00 -6.80
C GLU A 424 28.12 13.13 -7.41
N ARG A 425 27.07 12.77 -8.16
CA ARG A 425 26.17 13.71 -8.85
C ARG A 425 24.89 14.03 -8.06
N SER A 426 24.66 13.35 -6.94
CA SER A 426 23.47 13.50 -6.12
C SER A 426 23.46 14.80 -5.31
N THR A 427 22.28 15.38 -5.16
CA THR A 427 22.01 16.56 -4.32
C THR A 427 21.68 16.24 -2.86
N GLY A 428 21.59 14.95 -2.50
CA GLY A 428 21.00 14.51 -1.23
C GLY A 428 19.46 14.52 -1.22
N ASN A 429 18.79 15.18 -2.17
CA ASN A 429 17.34 15.24 -2.24
C ASN A 429 16.80 14.32 -3.35
N THR A 430 16.13 13.25 -2.95
CA THR A 430 15.61 12.20 -3.85
C THR A 430 14.72 12.73 -4.97
N TRP A 431 13.86 13.72 -4.73
CA TRP A 431 12.94 14.22 -5.77
C TRP A 431 13.64 15.14 -6.77
N VAL A 432 14.61 15.93 -6.30
CA VAL A 432 15.49 16.74 -7.17
C VAL A 432 16.37 15.83 -8.02
N ASP A 433 16.92 14.77 -7.41
CA ASP A 433 17.77 13.78 -8.07
C ASP A 433 17.01 13.02 -9.17
N LEU A 434 15.81 12.50 -8.86
CA LEU A 434 14.93 11.86 -9.86
C LEU A 434 14.57 12.82 -11.00
N SER A 435 14.23 14.08 -10.69
CA SER A 435 13.91 15.08 -11.71
C SER A 435 15.13 15.37 -12.62
N ARG A 436 16.33 15.52 -12.04
CA ARG A 436 17.58 15.73 -12.80
C ARG A 436 18.00 14.55 -13.68
N LEU A 437 17.68 13.32 -13.26
CA LEU A 437 17.87 12.11 -14.06
C LEU A 437 16.88 12.05 -15.25
N GLY A 438 15.77 12.79 -15.20
CA GLY A 438 14.66 12.66 -16.13
C GLY A 438 13.71 11.52 -15.75
N VAL A 439 13.46 11.32 -14.46
CA VAL A 439 12.39 10.43 -13.97
C VAL A 439 11.14 11.26 -13.70
N GLU A 440 10.12 11.06 -14.53
CA GLU A 440 8.80 11.65 -14.41
C GLU A 440 7.93 10.83 -13.44
N GLN A 441 7.27 11.51 -12.49
CA GLN A 441 6.25 10.91 -11.65
C GLN A 441 4.93 10.81 -12.44
N GLN A 442 4.79 9.73 -13.21
CA GLN A 442 3.66 9.47 -14.08
C GLN A 442 3.24 8.00 -14.05
N CYS A 443 1.96 7.76 -13.81
CA CYS A 443 1.34 6.45 -13.82
C CYS A 443 0.78 6.13 -15.21
N LEU A 444 1.54 5.36 -15.99
CA LEU A 444 1.12 4.92 -17.33
C LEU A 444 0.24 3.65 -17.31
N THR A 445 0.29 2.87 -16.23
CA THR A 445 -0.47 1.61 -16.10
C THR A 445 -1.58 1.77 -15.04
N TYR A 446 -2.83 1.67 -15.47
CA TYR A 446 -3.99 1.63 -14.58
C TYR A 446 -4.10 0.27 -13.87
N VAL A 447 -4.24 0.31 -12.55
CA VAL A 447 -4.53 -0.85 -11.70
C VAL A 447 -5.45 -0.41 -10.57
N LEU A 448 -6.63 -1.01 -10.44
CA LEU A 448 -7.58 -0.68 -9.39
C LEU A 448 -7.18 -1.31 -8.05
N TRP A 449 -6.39 -0.58 -7.26
CA TRP A 449 -6.21 -0.85 -5.85
C TRP A 449 -7.39 -0.29 -5.05
N ARG A 450 -7.82 -0.96 -3.98
CA ARG A 450 -8.98 -0.54 -3.18
C ARG A 450 -8.76 0.84 -2.56
N HIS A 451 -9.81 1.66 -2.57
CA HIS A 451 -9.81 3.07 -2.15
C HIS A 451 -8.83 3.99 -2.92
N CYS A 452 -8.13 3.47 -3.92
CA CYS A 452 -7.45 4.28 -4.92
C CYS A 452 -8.50 4.70 -5.96
N PHE A 453 -8.32 5.87 -6.58
CA PHE A 453 -9.34 6.52 -7.42
C PHE A 453 -10.64 6.96 -6.73
N THR A 454 -10.80 6.83 -5.40
CA THR A 454 -11.97 7.36 -4.66
C THR A 454 -12.19 8.84 -4.96
N ASP A 455 -13.44 9.28 -5.09
CA ASP A 455 -13.83 10.67 -5.43
C ASP A 455 -13.27 11.18 -6.77
N SER A 456 -13.05 10.27 -7.72
CA SER A 456 -12.59 10.57 -9.08
C SER A 456 -13.51 10.01 -10.17
N ARG A 457 -13.25 10.32 -11.44
CA ARG A 457 -13.99 9.74 -12.58
C ARG A 457 -13.82 8.22 -12.70
N LEU A 458 -12.74 7.68 -12.14
CA LEU A 458 -12.44 6.25 -12.11
C LEU A 458 -12.84 5.59 -10.78
N ASP A 459 -13.55 6.29 -9.89
CA ASP A 459 -14.05 5.67 -8.66
C ASP A 459 -14.93 4.46 -9.01
N HIS A 460 -14.50 3.30 -8.53
CA HIS A 460 -15.17 2.01 -8.65
C HIS A 460 -15.26 1.37 -7.26
N SER A 461 -15.57 2.18 -6.24
CA SER A 461 -15.90 1.66 -4.92
C SER A 461 -17.12 0.74 -5.03
N GLU A 462 -16.94 -0.56 -4.78
CA GLU A 462 -18.07 -1.48 -4.65
C GLU A 462 -18.99 -1.06 -3.50
N ASN A 463 -20.26 -1.47 -3.58
CA ASN A 463 -21.26 -1.14 -2.57
C ASN A 463 -20.77 -1.53 -1.16
N ILE A 464 -20.68 -0.55 -0.25
CA ILE A 464 -20.32 -0.75 1.17
C ILE A 464 -21.16 -1.84 1.84
N ALA A 465 -22.40 -2.04 1.38
CA ALA A 465 -23.28 -3.13 1.82
C ALA A 465 -22.76 -4.55 1.49
N LYS A 466 -22.08 -4.77 0.35
CA LYS A 466 -21.44 -6.05 0.02
C LYS A 466 -20.29 -6.33 0.97
N ASP A 467 -19.42 -5.34 1.18
CA ASP A 467 -18.27 -5.44 2.09
C ASP A 467 -18.72 -5.80 3.52
N LEU A 468 -19.77 -5.13 4.02
CA LEU A 468 -20.35 -5.42 5.32
C LEU A 468 -20.97 -6.81 5.40
N ASP A 469 -21.71 -7.27 4.39
CA ASP A 469 -22.25 -8.64 4.35
C ASP A 469 -21.14 -9.70 4.34
N ILE A 470 -20.06 -9.48 3.60
CA ILE A 470 -18.89 -10.35 3.55
C ILE A 470 -18.17 -10.38 4.90
N VAL A 471 -17.90 -9.21 5.52
CA VAL A 471 -17.30 -9.12 6.86
C VAL A 471 -18.18 -9.79 7.92
N MET A 472 -19.50 -9.64 7.84
CA MET A 472 -20.47 -10.28 8.75
C MET A 472 -20.51 -11.81 8.55
N LYS A 473 -20.41 -12.32 7.32
CA LYS A 473 -20.34 -13.77 7.01
C LYS A 473 -19.10 -14.45 7.59
N HIS A 474 -17.94 -13.77 7.58
CA HIS A 474 -16.72 -14.26 8.25
C HIS A 474 -16.65 -13.89 9.74
N GLY A 475 -17.70 -13.24 10.27
CA GLY A 475 -17.77 -12.55 11.55
C GLY A 475 -17.78 -13.40 12.82
N LYS A 476 -17.03 -14.51 12.88
CA LYS A 476 -16.60 -15.06 14.17
C LYS A 476 -15.48 -14.19 14.73
N PHE A 477 -15.86 -13.03 15.29
CA PHE A 477 -15.05 -12.16 16.13
C PHE A 477 -14.66 -12.87 17.44
N ARG A 478 -13.82 -13.90 17.35
CA ARG A 478 -13.06 -14.42 18.49
C ARG A 478 -11.95 -13.41 18.76
N MET A 479 -11.85 -12.95 20.01
CA MET A 479 -10.95 -11.85 20.41
C MET A 479 -9.55 -11.97 19.80
N LEU A 480 -9.04 -10.83 19.32
CA LEU A 480 -7.77 -10.66 18.60
C LEU A 480 -6.55 -10.83 19.50
N THR A 481 -6.43 -12.00 20.11
CA THR A 481 -5.29 -12.44 20.92
C THR A 481 -4.85 -13.83 20.47
N ASP A 482 -4.38 -13.96 19.22
CA ASP A 482 -3.47 -15.05 18.87
C ASP A 482 -2.66 -14.80 17.60
N ARG A 483 -1.50 -15.46 17.53
CA ARG A 483 -0.35 -15.18 16.64
C ARG A 483 -0.55 -15.47 15.13
N GLU A 484 -1.80 -15.62 14.66
CA GLU A 484 -2.09 -16.20 13.33
C GLU A 484 -3.15 -15.46 12.49
N PHE A 485 -3.66 -14.28 12.91
CA PHE A 485 -4.55 -13.50 12.05
C PHE A 485 -3.80 -12.82 10.88
N ASN A 486 -3.59 -13.58 9.81
CA ASN A 486 -2.97 -13.10 8.59
C ASN A 486 -4.06 -12.60 7.60
N PHE A 487 -4.51 -11.36 7.79
CA PHE A 487 -5.54 -10.71 6.96
C PHE A 487 -5.31 -10.90 5.45
N PHE A 488 -4.05 -10.77 5.01
CA PHE A 488 -3.64 -10.89 3.61
C PHE A 488 -3.72 -12.32 3.04
N LYS A 489 -3.98 -13.34 3.86
CA LYS A 489 -4.26 -14.74 3.48
C LYS A 489 -5.67 -15.21 3.84
N SER A 490 -6.51 -14.35 4.42
CA SER A 490 -7.86 -14.71 4.85
C SER A 490 -8.80 -14.98 3.67
N ALA A 491 -9.78 -15.87 3.83
CA ALA A 491 -10.85 -16.07 2.85
C ALA A 491 -11.61 -14.77 2.57
N LEU A 492 -11.84 -13.98 3.64
CA LEU A 492 -12.36 -12.63 3.63
C LEU A 492 -11.70 -11.72 2.57
N LYS A 493 -10.36 -11.74 2.43
CA LYS A 493 -9.67 -10.93 1.39
C LYS A 493 -10.08 -11.32 -0.03
N ARG A 494 -10.27 -12.62 -0.32
CA ARG A 494 -10.63 -13.07 -1.68
C ARG A 494 -12.06 -12.68 -2.03
N GLU A 495 -12.96 -12.72 -1.06
CA GLU A 495 -14.37 -12.36 -1.25
C GLU A 495 -14.57 -10.84 -1.37
N LEU A 496 -13.71 -10.01 -0.77
CA LEU A 496 -13.68 -8.55 -0.91
C LEU A 496 -13.00 -8.03 -2.20
N ASN A 497 -12.96 -8.82 -3.28
CA ASN A 497 -12.31 -8.49 -4.57
C ASN A 497 -10.85 -7.98 -4.40
N GLY A 498 -10.06 -8.77 -3.65
CA GLY A 498 -8.88 -8.27 -2.95
C GLY A 498 -7.62 -7.97 -3.77
N TYR A 499 -7.37 -6.68 -3.98
CA TYR A 499 -6.04 -6.06 -3.95
C TYR A 499 -4.94 -6.62 -4.90
N PRO A 500 -4.81 -6.06 -6.11
CA PRO A 500 -5.75 -5.18 -6.79
C PRO A 500 -6.99 -5.93 -7.29
N ALA A 501 -8.09 -5.20 -7.49
CA ALA A 501 -9.35 -5.74 -7.99
C ALA A 501 -9.18 -6.38 -9.38
N VAL A 502 -10.00 -7.39 -9.65
CA VAL A 502 -10.02 -8.14 -10.90
C VAL A 502 -11.34 -7.88 -11.62
N PHE A 503 -11.29 -7.59 -12.91
CA PHE A 503 -12.46 -7.30 -13.74
C PHE A 503 -12.84 -8.51 -14.60
N ASP A 504 -14.06 -9.02 -14.40
CA ASP A 504 -14.75 -10.05 -15.19
C ASP A 504 -15.82 -9.44 -16.13
N THR A 505 -16.35 -8.29 -15.75
CA THR A 505 -17.28 -7.46 -16.51
C THR A 505 -16.92 -5.99 -16.36
N LEU A 506 -17.19 -5.18 -17.39
CA LEU A 506 -16.94 -3.74 -17.39
C LEU A 506 -18.01 -3.01 -18.19
N SER A 507 -18.50 -1.86 -17.72
CA SER A 507 -19.44 -1.08 -18.52
C SER A 507 -18.72 -0.24 -19.58
N ILE A 508 -19.37 -0.03 -20.73
CA ILE A 508 -18.83 0.83 -21.78
C ILE A 508 -18.59 2.26 -21.29
N GLU A 509 -19.41 2.78 -20.39
CA GLU A 509 -19.24 4.11 -19.79
C GLU A 509 -18.04 4.17 -18.85
N TYR A 510 -17.71 3.07 -18.15
CA TYR A 510 -16.51 3.00 -17.33
C TYR A 510 -15.26 2.85 -18.19
N LEU A 511 -15.29 1.95 -19.20
CA LEU A 511 -14.20 1.79 -20.16
C LEU A 511 -13.92 3.11 -20.89
N TRP A 512 -14.98 3.83 -21.30
CA TRP A 512 -14.88 5.15 -21.92
C TRP A 512 -14.21 6.19 -21.01
N LYS A 513 -14.58 6.24 -19.72
CA LYS A 513 -13.88 7.11 -18.75
C LYS A 513 -12.41 6.74 -18.65
N LEU A 514 -12.08 5.44 -18.59
CA LEU A 514 -10.73 4.92 -18.44
C LEU A 514 -9.84 5.26 -19.64
N VAL A 515 -10.30 5.01 -20.88
CA VAL A 515 -9.52 5.33 -22.10
C VAL A 515 -9.37 6.84 -22.33
N GLN A 516 -10.14 7.69 -21.66
CA GLN A 516 -10.02 9.15 -21.73
C GLN A 516 -9.05 9.73 -20.69
N GLU A 517 -8.54 8.95 -19.74
CA GLU A 517 -7.44 9.38 -18.84
C GLU A 517 -6.07 9.15 -19.51
N GLY A 518 -4.99 9.68 -18.90
CA GLY A 518 -3.63 9.61 -19.43
C GLY A 518 -2.91 8.26 -19.27
N PHE A 519 -3.61 7.20 -18.86
CA PHE A 519 -3.06 5.84 -18.81
C PHE A 519 -2.86 5.29 -20.24
N MET A 520 -1.72 4.66 -20.49
CA MET A 520 -1.43 3.94 -21.75
C MET A 520 -1.86 2.47 -21.68
N PHE A 521 -1.78 1.86 -20.49
CA PHE A 521 -2.03 0.45 -20.25
C PHE A 521 -2.95 0.25 -19.06
N ALA A 522 -3.57 -0.92 -18.97
CA ALA A 522 -4.38 -1.31 -17.83
C ALA A 522 -4.19 -2.80 -17.51
N ARG A 523 -4.31 -3.21 -16.24
CA ARG A 523 -4.14 -4.61 -15.81
C ARG A 523 -5.30 -5.15 -14.99
N LYS A 524 -5.25 -6.47 -14.76
CA LYS A 524 -6.17 -7.25 -13.93
C LYS A 524 -7.57 -7.42 -14.54
N PHE A 525 -7.61 -7.35 -15.86
CA PHE A 525 -8.72 -7.87 -16.66
C PHE A 525 -8.48 -9.37 -16.86
N VAL A 526 -9.50 -10.21 -16.69
CA VAL A 526 -9.39 -11.64 -17.05
C VAL A 526 -9.72 -11.83 -18.52
N LYS A 527 -9.12 -12.85 -19.15
CA LYS A 527 -9.33 -13.18 -20.57
C LYS A 527 -10.80 -13.21 -21.01
N GLU A 528 -11.70 -13.66 -20.15
CA GLU A 528 -13.13 -13.80 -20.42
C GLU A 528 -13.92 -12.48 -20.31
N LEU A 529 -13.26 -11.34 -20.03
CA LEU A 529 -13.88 -10.02 -19.79
C LEU A 529 -14.93 -9.67 -20.86
N ARG A 530 -16.14 -9.34 -20.39
CA ARG A 530 -17.21 -8.79 -21.23
C ARG A 530 -17.41 -7.31 -20.97
N VAL A 531 -17.48 -6.53 -22.05
CA VAL A 531 -17.91 -5.14 -22.01
C VAL A 531 -19.41 -5.07 -22.22
N THR A 532 -20.15 -4.50 -21.26
CA THR A 532 -21.60 -4.29 -21.39
C THR A 532 -21.85 -3.03 -22.23
N VAL A 533 -22.63 -3.17 -23.30
CA VAL A 533 -23.02 -2.07 -24.21
C VAL A 533 -24.54 -2.13 -24.40
N GLY A 534 -25.25 -1.27 -23.68
CA GLY A 534 -26.71 -1.35 -23.59
C GLY A 534 -27.14 -2.72 -23.02
N ASN A 535 -27.89 -3.50 -23.80
CA ASN A 535 -28.33 -4.85 -23.44
C ASN A 535 -27.39 -5.96 -23.95
N GLY A 536 -26.29 -5.63 -24.64
CA GLY A 536 -25.35 -6.58 -25.22
C GLY A 536 -24.05 -6.74 -24.42
N ASN A 537 -23.39 -7.89 -24.56
CA ASN A 537 -22.12 -8.22 -23.91
C ASN A 537 -21.07 -8.63 -24.95
N PHE A 538 -20.09 -7.76 -25.18
CA PHE A 538 -19.10 -7.92 -26.25
C PHE A 538 -17.72 -8.29 -25.68
N PRO A 539 -16.90 -9.09 -26.38
CA PRO A 539 -15.49 -9.28 -26.03
C PRO A 539 -14.73 -7.95 -26.05
N LEU A 540 -13.77 -7.78 -25.14
CA LEU A 540 -12.96 -6.54 -25.08
C LEU A 540 -12.29 -6.21 -26.43
N ALA A 541 -11.78 -7.22 -27.14
CA ALA A 541 -11.10 -7.05 -28.42
C ALA A 541 -12.01 -6.57 -29.56
N GLU A 542 -13.33 -6.67 -29.44
CA GLU A 542 -14.26 -6.07 -30.41
C GLU A 542 -14.52 -4.58 -30.11
N VAL A 543 -14.40 -4.17 -28.85
CA VAL A 543 -14.81 -2.84 -28.37
C VAL A 543 -13.63 -1.88 -28.22
N LEU A 544 -12.59 -2.28 -27.49
CA LEU A 544 -11.47 -1.40 -27.12
C LEU A 544 -10.72 -0.79 -28.32
N PRO A 545 -10.43 -1.52 -29.41
CA PRO A 545 -9.79 -0.94 -30.59
C PRO A 545 -10.62 0.17 -31.23
N ALA A 546 -11.94 -0.02 -31.35
CA ALA A 546 -12.85 1.00 -31.87
C ALA A 546 -12.99 2.22 -30.94
N LEU A 547 -12.59 2.11 -29.67
CA LEU A 547 -12.47 3.27 -28.79
C LEU A 547 -11.19 4.06 -29.02
N TRP A 548 -10.09 3.45 -29.50
CA TRP A 548 -8.83 4.18 -29.74
C TRP A 548 -9.02 5.33 -30.72
N ASP A 549 -9.75 5.12 -31.81
CA ASP A 549 -10.08 6.12 -32.83
C ASP A 549 -10.96 7.28 -32.31
N LEU A 550 -11.58 7.10 -31.14
CA LEU A 550 -12.47 8.06 -30.49
C LEU A 550 -11.79 8.81 -29.32
N ILE A 551 -10.52 8.51 -29.03
CA ILE A 551 -9.77 9.20 -27.96
C ILE A 551 -9.33 10.57 -28.46
N ASP A 552 -9.57 11.60 -27.64
CA ASP A 552 -8.94 12.89 -27.84
C ASP A 552 -7.50 12.80 -27.31
N ASP A 553 -6.56 12.55 -28.22
CA ASP A 553 -5.12 12.44 -27.96
C ASP A 553 -4.57 13.63 -27.15
N PHE A 554 -5.05 14.85 -27.44
CA PHE A 554 -4.58 16.04 -26.75
C PHE A 554 -5.08 16.02 -25.31
N ASN A 555 -6.38 15.90 -25.08
CA ASN A 555 -6.95 15.86 -23.73
C ASN A 555 -6.42 14.66 -22.93
N ALA A 556 -6.30 13.48 -23.53
CA ALA A 556 -5.68 12.31 -22.91
C ALA A 556 -4.25 12.59 -22.42
N SER A 557 -3.42 13.25 -23.25
CA SER A 557 -2.03 13.58 -22.89
C SER A 557 -1.91 14.55 -21.72
N GLN A 558 -2.90 15.42 -21.51
CA GLN A 558 -2.92 16.36 -20.39
C GLN A 558 -3.45 15.72 -19.09
N ARG A 559 -4.17 14.59 -19.17
CA ARG A 559 -4.80 13.92 -18.02
C ARG A 559 -3.85 12.95 -17.31
N ILE A 560 -2.66 13.46 -17.00
CA ILE A 560 -1.57 12.73 -16.34
C ILE A 560 -1.93 12.45 -14.88
N TRP A 561 -1.95 11.18 -14.52
CA TRP A 561 -2.00 10.73 -13.13
C TRP A 561 -0.58 10.62 -12.58
N THR A 562 -0.26 11.34 -11.50
CA THR A 562 1.07 11.30 -10.87
C THR A 562 1.20 10.20 -9.81
N ARG A 563 0.07 9.78 -9.24
CA ARG A 563 -0.08 8.66 -8.30
C ARG A 563 -1.43 7.97 -8.55
N LEU A 564 -1.62 6.76 -8.03
CA LEU A 564 -2.92 6.07 -8.10
C LEU A 564 -3.93 6.57 -7.03
N SER A 565 -3.49 7.39 -6.08
CA SER A 565 -4.35 8.03 -5.09
C SER A 565 -5.14 9.20 -5.69
N THR A 566 -6.17 9.65 -4.97
CA THR A 566 -6.94 10.86 -5.30
C THR A 566 -6.10 12.15 -5.25
N GLU A 567 -4.96 12.17 -4.56
CA GLU A 567 -3.99 13.28 -4.62
C GLU A 567 -3.27 13.34 -5.97
N GLY A 568 -3.08 12.19 -6.62
CA GLY A 568 -2.42 12.06 -7.92
C GLY A 568 -3.31 12.34 -9.13
N LYS A 569 -4.56 12.74 -8.93
CA LYS A 569 -5.52 12.99 -10.02
C LYS A 569 -5.06 14.16 -10.90
N PRO A 570 -5.27 14.10 -12.22
CA PRO A 570 -5.02 15.24 -13.09
C PRO A 570 -5.85 16.44 -12.66
N ARG A 571 -5.27 17.64 -12.80
CA ARG A 571 -6.02 18.89 -12.65
C ARG A 571 -7.17 18.91 -13.66
N ARG A 572 -8.24 19.64 -13.34
CA ARG A 572 -9.28 19.90 -14.34
C ARG A 572 -8.65 20.73 -15.46
N VAL A 573 -8.57 20.13 -16.65
CA VAL A 573 -8.26 20.79 -17.92
C VAL A 573 -9.45 21.66 -18.30
#